data_AF-A0A401NZI2-F1
#
_entry.id   AF-A0A401NZI2-F1
#
_cell.length_a   1.000
_cell.length_b   1.000
_cell.length_c   1.000
_cell.angle_alpha   90.00
_cell.angle_beta   90.00
_cell.angle_gamma   90.00
#
_symmetry.space_group_name_H-M   'P 1'
#
loop_
_entity.id
_entity.type
_entity.pdbx_description
1 polymer ?
#
loop_
_entity_poly.entity_id
_entity_poly.type
_entity_poly.pdbx_seq_one_letter_code
_entity_poly.pdbx_strand_id
1 'polypeptide(L)'
;MVPRGTQKICLPYSPTKTLSVKSILSAMNLDKFEKGPREIFNAEIQKDLLVLEEQEGSVNFKFGVLYAKDGQLTDDEMFSNGEYWCVSAAYILSREG
;
A
#
# COMPACT_ATOMS: atom_id res chain seq x y z
N MET A 1 3.00 -11.90 -14.76
CA MET A 1 3.52 -12.28 -13.42
C MET A 1 3.25 -11.11 -12.50
N VAL A 2 2.31 -11.23 -11.57
CA VAL A 2 1.98 -10.15 -10.61
C VAL A 2 3.08 -10.13 -9.54
N PRO A 3 3.71 -8.97 -9.23
CA PRO A 3 4.65 -8.89 -8.11
C PRO A 3 3.93 -9.31 -6.83
N ARG A 4 4.51 -10.24 -6.07
CA ARG A 4 4.04 -10.50 -4.71
C ARG A 4 4.42 -9.28 -3.87
N GLY A 5 3.42 -8.60 -3.30
CA GLY A 5 3.66 -7.50 -2.35
C GLY A 5 4.30 -8.00 -1.05
N THR A 6 4.50 -7.07 -0.12
CA THR A 6 5.11 -7.36 1.19
C THR A 6 4.38 -8.50 1.92
N GLN A 7 5.14 -9.45 2.47
CA GLN A 7 4.61 -10.56 3.28
C GLN A 7 4.93 -10.32 4.76
N LYS A 8 3.90 -10.43 5.61
CA LYS A 8 4.02 -10.36 7.07
C LYS A 8 3.59 -11.69 7.68
N ILE A 9 4.33 -12.18 8.66
CA ILE A 9 3.98 -13.37 9.45
C ILE A 9 3.89 -13.00 10.93
N CYS A 10 2.95 -13.62 11.64
CA CYS A 10 2.85 -13.52 13.08
C CYS A 10 3.26 -14.86 13.68
N LEU A 11 4.34 -14.85 14.48
CA LEU A 11 4.83 -16.04 15.16
C LEU A 11 4.43 -15.98 16.63
N PRO A 12 3.95 -17.08 17.23
CA PRO A 12 3.58 -17.10 18.64
C PRO A 12 4.82 -16.85 19.51
N TYR A 13 4.72 -15.85 20.38
CA TYR A 13 5.74 -15.56 21.37
C TYR A 13 5.65 -16.54 22.54
N SER A 14 6.79 -17.12 22.92
CA SER A 14 6.90 -17.93 24.12
C SER A 14 8.18 -17.52 24.86
N PRO A 15 8.10 -17.10 26.14
CA PRO A 15 9.27 -16.70 26.92
C PRO A 15 10.31 -17.80 27.08
N THR A 16 9.88 -19.06 27.02
CA THR A 16 10.73 -20.25 27.20
C THR A 16 11.28 -20.80 25.88
N LYS A 17 10.78 -20.33 24.74
CA LYS A 17 11.19 -20.82 23.42
C LYS A 17 11.67 -19.66 22.57
N THR A 18 12.98 -19.55 22.44
CA THR A 18 13.61 -18.62 21.50
C THR A 18 13.40 -19.11 20.07
N LEU A 19 13.02 -18.18 19.18
CA LEU A 19 12.91 -18.44 17.75
C LEU A 19 14.28 -18.23 17.11
N SER A 20 14.77 -19.24 16.38
CA SER A 20 16.01 -19.10 15.61
C SER A 20 15.73 -18.44 14.26
N VAL A 21 16.73 -17.77 13.69
CA VAL A 21 16.67 -17.20 12.32
C VAL A 21 16.16 -18.25 11.33
N LYS A 22 16.65 -19.49 11.43
CA LYS A 22 16.22 -20.59 10.57
C LYS A 22 14.73 -20.91 10.70
N SER A 23 14.19 -20.94 11.92
CA SER A 23 12.76 -21.19 12.13
C SER A 23 11.87 -20.06 11.61
N ILE A 24 12.33 -18.80 11.71
CA ILE A 24 11.61 -17.63 11.20
C ILE A 24 11.61 -17.64 9.66
N LEU A 25 12.78 -17.88 9.04
CA LEU A 25 12.91 -17.98 7.59
C LEU A 25 12.09 -19.14 7.01
N SER A 26 12.06 -20.28 7.70
CA SER A 26 11.26 -21.43 7.28
C SER A 26 9.76 -21.12 7.31
N ALA A 27 9.29 -20.38 8.32
CA ALA A 27 7.91 -19.91 8.37
C ALA A 27 7.55 -18.96 7.20
N MET A 28 8.53 -18.29 6.60
CA MET A 28 8.37 -17.47 5.40
C MET A 28 8.52 -18.28 4.09
N ASN A 29 8.76 -19.60 4.16
CA ASN A 29 9.14 -20.46 3.02
C ASN A 29 10.44 -20.03 2.33
N LEU A 30 11.38 -19.43 3.07
CA LEU A 30 12.67 -18.92 2.56
C LEU A 30 13.84 -19.91 2.72
N ASP A 31 13.56 -21.19 2.92
CA ASP A 31 14.55 -22.24 3.21
C ASP A 31 15.61 -22.48 2.11
N LYS A 32 15.47 -21.84 0.94
CA LYS A 32 16.21 -22.16 -0.29
C LYS A 32 17.20 -21.07 -0.76
N PHE A 33 17.41 -20.00 0.01
CA PHE A 33 18.36 -18.97 -0.41
C PHE A 33 19.81 -19.47 -0.27
N GLU A 34 20.54 -19.54 -1.39
CA GLU A 34 21.97 -19.93 -1.42
C GLU A 34 22.87 -18.94 -0.67
N LYS A 35 22.47 -17.67 -0.61
CA LYS A 35 23.10 -16.63 0.20
C LYS A 35 22.17 -16.29 1.36
N GLY A 36 22.65 -16.49 2.58
CA GLY A 36 21.91 -16.13 3.79
C GLY A 36 21.53 -14.65 3.81
N PRO A 37 20.55 -14.26 4.64
CA PRO A 37 20.16 -12.86 4.77
C PRO A 37 21.38 -11.99 5.09
N ARG A 38 21.54 -10.89 4.36
CA ARG A 38 22.60 -9.93 4.65
C ARG A 38 22.21 -9.15 5.90
N GLU A 39 23.08 -9.14 6.90
CA GLU A 39 22.89 -8.33 8.10
C GLU A 39 23.01 -6.83 7.75
N ILE A 40 22.11 -6.03 8.31
CA ILE A 40 22.05 -4.59 8.09
C ILE A 40 22.32 -3.90 9.42
N PHE A 41 23.43 -3.15 9.49
CA PHE A 41 23.85 -2.41 10.68
C PHE A 41 23.70 -0.89 10.54
N ASN A 42 23.35 -0.40 9.34
CA ASN A 42 23.16 1.03 9.12
C ASN A 42 21.78 1.46 9.60
N ALA A 43 21.74 2.35 10.60
CA ALA A 43 20.52 2.90 11.17
C ALA A 43 19.72 3.76 10.17
N GLU A 44 20.37 4.34 9.15
CA GLU A 44 19.68 5.13 8.10
C GLU A 44 18.80 4.22 7.23
N ILE A 45 19.22 2.98 6.98
CA ILE A 45 18.44 2.02 6.19
C ILE A 45 17.08 1.73 6.85
N GLN A 46 16.97 1.80 8.18
CA GLN A 46 15.69 1.63 8.86
C GLN A 46 14.70 2.77 8.56
N LYS A 47 15.21 4.01 8.39
CA LYS A 47 14.38 5.15 8.01
C LYS A 47 13.89 4.99 6.58
N ASP A 48 14.78 4.58 5.68
CA ASP A 48 14.42 4.37 4.28
C ASP A 48 13.41 3.23 4.12
N LEU A 49 13.59 2.11 4.85
CA LEU A 49 12.63 1.00 4.86
C LEU A 49 11.25 1.42 5.39
N LEU A 50 11.20 2.23 6.44
CA LEU A 50 9.95 2.77 6.98
C LEU A 50 9.22 3.63 5.94
N VAL A 51 9.93 4.53 5.26
CA VAL A 51 9.36 5.37 4.19
C VAL A 51 8.81 4.51 3.05
N LEU A 52 9.50 3.44 2.67
CA LEU A 52 9.04 2.52 1.63
C LEU A 52 7.77 1.77 2.02
N GLU A 53 7.67 1.31 3.28
CA GLU A 53 6.43 0.68 3.78
C GLU A 53 5.25 1.65 3.81
N GLU A 54 5.47 2.91 4.20
CA GLU A 54 4.44 3.96 4.20
C GLU A 54 3.97 4.31 2.78
N GLN A 55 4.87 4.31 1.79
CA GLN A 55 4.53 4.53 0.39
C GLN A 55 3.67 3.40 -0.20
N GLU A 56 3.85 2.16 0.25
CA GLU A 56 3.00 1.03 -0.15
C GLU A 56 1.56 1.19 0.39
N GLY A 57 1.37 1.92 1.51
CA GLY A 57 0.07 2.22 2.11
C GLY A 57 -0.58 3.54 1.67
N SER A 58 0.19 4.48 1.13
CA SER A 58 -0.30 5.79 0.71
C SER A 58 -0.88 5.72 -0.71
N VAL A 59 -2.14 5.30 -0.79
CA VAL A 59 -2.92 5.35 -2.04
C VAL A 59 -3.67 6.67 -2.11
N ASN A 60 -3.23 7.57 -3.00
CA ASN A 60 -3.98 8.77 -3.33
C ASN A 60 -5.21 8.39 -4.13
N PHE A 61 -6.38 8.32 -3.50
CA PHE A 61 -7.63 8.18 -4.22
C PHE A 61 -8.01 9.50 -4.88
N LYS A 62 -8.31 9.44 -6.17
CA LYS A 62 -8.91 10.56 -6.91
C LYS A 62 -10.32 10.16 -7.29
N PHE A 63 -11.31 10.84 -6.71
CA PHE A 63 -12.70 10.66 -7.09
C PHE A 63 -13.13 11.81 -8.00
N GLY A 64 -13.68 11.47 -9.16
CA GLY A 64 -14.38 12.44 -10.01
C GLY A 64 -15.83 12.53 -9.56
N VAL A 65 -16.31 13.75 -9.29
CA VAL A 65 -17.73 14.00 -9.01
C VAL A 65 -18.31 14.73 -10.21
N LEU A 66 -19.35 14.17 -10.80
CA LEU A 66 -20.05 14.74 -11.95
C LEU A 66 -21.51 15.02 -11.60
N TYR A 67 -22.01 16.17 -12.04
CA TYR A 67 -23.42 16.54 -11.88
C TYR A 67 -24.16 16.26 -13.18
N ALA A 68 -25.10 15.32 -13.16
CA ALA A 68 -26.00 15.01 -14.26
C ALA A 68 -27.39 15.62 -13.98
N LYS A 69 -27.89 16.43 -14.91
CA LYS A 69 -29.26 16.93 -14.89
C LYS A 69 -30.24 15.84 -15.34
N ASP A 70 -31.50 16.00 -14.96
CA ASP A 70 -32.56 15.10 -15.38
C ASP A 70 -32.63 15.00 -16.92
N GLY A 71 -32.73 13.77 -17.42
CA GLY A 71 -32.74 13.48 -18.86
C GLY A 71 -31.38 13.45 -19.57
N GLN A 72 -30.27 13.74 -18.91
CA GLN A 72 -28.93 13.56 -19.51
C GLN A 72 -28.51 12.09 -19.51
N LEU A 73 -28.16 11.57 -20.68
CA LEU A 73 -27.84 10.14 -20.88
C LEU A 73 -26.43 9.91 -21.44
N THR A 74 -25.78 10.95 -21.97
CA THR A 74 -24.43 10.86 -22.54
C THR A 74 -23.41 11.64 -21.71
N ASP A 75 -22.15 11.23 -21.79
CA ASP A 75 -21.04 11.89 -21.11
C ASP A 75 -20.84 13.34 -21.59
N ASP A 76 -20.95 13.58 -22.90
CA ASP A 76 -20.88 14.94 -23.48
C ASP A 76 -21.90 15.90 -22.84
N GLU A 77 -23.12 15.44 -22.56
CA GLU A 77 -24.17 16.24 -21.92
C GLU A 77 -23.82 16.55 -20.46
N MET A 78 -23.35 15.55 -19.72
CA MET A 78 -22.99 15.69 -18.30
C MET A 78 -21.76 16.59 -18.10
N PHE A 79 -20.79 16.59 -19.03
CA PHE A 79 -19.61 17.47 -19.01
C PHE A 79 -19.88 18.91 -19.49
N SER A 80 -20.98 19.15 -20.20
CA SER A 80 -21.31 20.44 -20.83
C SER A 80 -22.30 21.30 -20.03
N ASN A 81 -22.46 21.03 -18.72
CA ASN A 81 -23.28 21.83 -17.82
C ASN A 81 -22.65 23.22 -17.60
N GLY A 82 -22.85 24.15 -18.53
CA GLY A 82 -22.33 25.52 -18.49
C GLY A 82 -22.57 26.25 -17.16
N GLU A 83 -21.54 27.01 -16.74
CA GLU A 83 -21.37 27.86 -15.55
C GLU A 83 -21.01 27.21 -14.20
N TYR A 84 -21.12 25.89 -14.05
CA TYR A 84 -20.46 25.19 -12.93
C TYR A 84 -19.48 24.22 -13.53
N TRP A 85 -18.23 24.66 -13.63
CA TRP A 85 -17.07 23.80 -13.84
C TRP A 85 -17.30 22.48 -13.13
N CYS A 86 -17.22 21.37 -13.89
CA CYS A 86 -17.09 20.02 -13.36
C CYS A 86 -16.32 20.12 -12.04
N VAL A 87 -17.01 19.93 -10.91
CA VAL A 87 -16.43 20.20 -9.59
C VAL A 87 -15.41 19.10 -9.37
N SER A 88 -14.21 19.33 -9.90
CA SER A 88 -13.06 18.47 -9.72
C SER A 88 -12.53 18.76 -8.31
N ALA A 89 -13.33 18.41 -7.31
CA ALA A 89 -12.88 18.39 -5.94
C ALA A 89 -12.07 17.11 -5.76
N ALA A 90 -10.77 17.21 -6.01
CA ALA A 90 -9.83 16.16 -5.65
C ALA A 90 -9.72 16.10 -4.12
N TYR A 91 -10.58 15.33 -3.48
CA TYR A 91 -10.43 15.00 -2.06
C TYR A 91 -9.36 13.92 -1.92
N ILE A 92 -8.19 14.30 -1.39
CA ILE A 92 -7.19 13.33 -0.95
C ILE A 92 -7.72 12.72 0.35
N LEU A 93 -8.38 11.58 0.24
CA LEU A 93 -8.70 10.76 1.42
C LEU A 93 -7.42 10.04 1.84
N SER A 94 -6.61 10.72 2.65
CA SER A 94 -5.53 10.06 3.38
C SER A 94 -6.16 9.23 4.49
N ARG A 95 -5.89 7.93 4.51
CA ARG A 95 -6.36 7.04 5.57
C ARG A 95 -5.50 7.33 6.81
N GLU A 96 -6.00 8.15 7.73
CA GLU A 96 -5.40 8.23 9.07
C GLU A 96 -5.79 6.97 9.85
N GLY A 97 -4.81 6.10 10.11
CA GLY A 97 -4.88 4.99 11.08
C GLY A 97 -5.34 3.65 10.53
#